data_AF-A0A7C1IBS4-F1
#
_entry.id   AF-A0A7C1IBS4-F1
#
_cell.length_a   1.000
_cell.length_b   1.000
_cell.length_c   1.000
_cell.angle_alpha   90.00
_cell.angle_beta   90.00
_cell.angle_gamma   90.00
#
_symmetry.space_group_name_H-M   'P 1'
#
loop_
_entity.id
_entity.type
_entity.pdbx_description
1 polymer ?
#
loop_
_entity_poly.entity_id
_entity_poly.type
_entity_poly.pdbx_seq_one_letter_code
_entity_poly.pdbx_strand_id
1 'polypeptide(L)'
;MKKTINQILFIFAAVVLLVSCEPEYIMFDSSKNFVAFTGKSVNMPEPGSRVGIPVLVTAMPGSPSATVTFEFNTGDLGDKAAVEGTDFTLLNSSKTLSFPDGYGYDTIWIQPVDNDEFTG
;
A
#
# COMPACT_ATOMS: atom_id res chain seq x y z
N MET A 1 -61.90 -15.54 8.04
CA MET A 1 -61.00 -14.57 8.70
C MET A 1 -59.72 -15.22 9.22
N LYS A 2 -59.76 -16.22 10.12
CA LYS A 2 -58.53 -16.91 10.58
C LYS A 2 -57.72 -17.60 9.47
N LYS A 3 -58.39 -18.28 8.51
CA LYS A 3 -57.71 -18.93 7.36
C LYS A 3 -57.02 -17.92 6.44
N THR A 4 -57.68 -16.80 6.13
CA THR A 4 -57.13 -15.74 5.27
C THR A 4 -55.96 -15.02 5.94
N ILE A 5 -56.03 -14.76 7.25
CA ILE A 5 -54.92 -14.20 8.03
C ILE A 5 -53.70 -15.14 8.01
N ASN A 6 -53.90 -16.44 8.23
CA ASN A 6 -52.80 -17.41 8.19
C ASN A 6 -52.16 -17.52 6.80
N GLN A 7 -52.95 -17.46 5.73
CA GLN A 7 -52.41 -17.47 4.36
C GLN A 7 -51.54 -16.24 4.08
N ILE A 8 -51.96 -15.06 4.51
CA ILE A 8 -51.17 -13.83 4.37
C ILE A 8 -49.86 -13.93 5.14
N LEU A 9 -49.90 -14.47 6.37
CA LEU A 9 -48.70 -14.69 7.19
C LEU A 9 -47.71 -15.66 6.53
N PHE A 10 -48.20 -16.74 5.92
CA PHE A 10 -47.37 -17.69 5.19
C PHE A 10 -46.70 -17.08 3.95
N ILE A 11 -47.44 -16.27 3.19
CA ILE A 11 -46.90 -15.55 2.04
C ILE A 11 -45.83 -14.56 2.49
N PHE A 12 -46.09 -13.80 3.57
CA PHE A 12 -45.12 -12.83 4.10
C PHE A 12 -43.84 -13.52 4.61
N ALA A 13 -43.97 -14.63 5.33
CA ALA A 13 -42.84 -15.43 5.78
C ALA A 13 -42.01 -15.99 4.61
N ALA A 14 -42.67 -16.47 3.55
CA ALA A 14 -41.99 -16.98 2.36
C ALA A 14 -41.24 -15.86 1.61
N VAL A 15 -41.80 -14.65 1.53
CA VAL A 15 -41.11 -13.50 0.96
C VAL A 15 -39.88 -13.14 1.79
N VAL A 16 -40.01 -13.03 3.12
CA VAL A 16 -38.87 -12.70 4.02
C VAL A 16 -37.72 -13.71 3.88
N LEU A 17 -38.02 -15.00 3.74
CA LEU A 17 -37.01 -16.04 3.52
C LEU A 17 -36.29 -15.93 2.17
N LEU A 18 -36.97 -15.39 1.14
CA LEU A 18 -36.37 -15.20 -0.19
C LEU A 18 -35.53 -13.92 -0.29
N VAL A 19 -35.84 -12.87 0.51
CA VAL A 19 -35.03 -11.64 0.58
C VAL A 19 -33.96 -11.64 1.67
N SER A 20 -33.92 -12.61 2.59
CA SER A 20 -32.91 -12.62 3.66
C SER A 20 -31.51 -13.04 3.21
N CYS A 21 -31.32 -13.44 1.95
CA CYS A 21 -30.01 -13.72 1.39
C CYS A 21 -29.42 -12.41 0.86
N GLU A 22 -28.85 -11.60 1.75
CA GLU A 22 -28.01 -10.49 1.30
C GLU A 22 -26.67 -11.05 0.80
N PRO A 23 -26.28 -10.79 -0.46
CA PRO A 23 -24.95 -11.13 -0.92
C PRO A 23 -23.93 -10.28 -0.16
N GLU A 24 -23.13 -10.90 0.71
CA GLU A 24 -21.94 -10.27 1.28
C GLU A 24 -20.90 -10.12 0.18
N TYR A 25 -20.83 -8.92 -0.41
CA TYR A 25 -19.75 -8.57 -1.31
C TYR A 25 -18.51 -8.20 -0.50
N ILE A 26 -17.36 -8.78 -0.85
CA ILE A 26 -16.08 -8.33 -0.31
C ILE A 26 -15.78 -6.95 -0.90
N MET A 27 -16.12 -5.91 -0.15
CA MET A 27 -15.85 -4.53 -0.52
C MET A 27 -14.58 -4.03 0.17
N PHE A 28 -13.84 -3.19 -0.54
CA PHE A 28 -12.79 -2.40 0.07
C PHE A 28 -13.44 -1.34 0.98
N ASP A 29 -12.93 -1.20 2.20
CA ASP A 29 -13.37 -0.21 3.16
C ASP A 29 -12.15 0.38 3.87
N SER A 30 -12.37 1.39 4.71
CA SER A 30 -11.30 2.10 5.40
C SER A 30 -10.48 1.25 6.38
N SER A 31 -11.01 0.11 6.86
CA SER A 31 -10.25 -0.83 7.69
C SER A 31 -9.18 -1.59 6.90
N LYS A 32 -9.28 -1.57 5.56
CA LYS A 32 -8.36 -2.23 4.63
C LYS A 32 -7.35 -1.27 4.02
N ASN A 33 -7.20 -0.06 4.56
CA ASN A 33 -6.18 0.88 4.12
C ASN A 33 -4.77 0.37 4.49
N PHE A 34 -3.81 0.52 3.58
CA PHE A 34 -2.43 0.11 3.84
C PHE A 34 -1.42 0.93 3.03
N VAL A 35 -0.17 0.90 3.49
CA VAL A 35 1.00 1.42 2.80
C VAL A 35 1.88 0.24 2.40
N ALA A 36 2.35 0.20 1.16
CA ALA A 36 3.16 -0.91 0.67
C ALA A 36 4.17 -0.47 -0.39
N PHE A 37 5.27 -1.20 -0.49
CA PHE A 37 6.11 -1.19 -1.69
C PHE A 37 5.46 -2.01 -2.80
N THR A 38 5.67 -1.61 -4.05
CA THR A 38 5.17 -2.38 -5.21
C THR A 38 6.02 -3.62 -5.51
N GLY A 39 7.23 -3.70 -4.95
CA GLY A 39 8.16 -4.80 -5.12
C GLY A 39 8.93 -5.12 -3.85
N LYS A 40 9.42 -6.35 -3.74
CA LYS A 40 10.23 -6.81 -2.59
C LYS A 40 11.71 -6.46 -2.72
N SER A 41 12.20 -6.30 -3.93
CA SER A 41 13.59 -6.01 -4.24
C SER A 41 13.71 -5.25 -5.55
N VAL A 42 14.83 -4.54 -5.69
CA VAL A 42 15.26 -3.89 -6.93
C VAL A 42 16.78 -4.08 -7.04
N ASN A 43 17.27 -4.32 -8.25
CA ASN A 43 18.69 -4.40 -8.52
C ASN A 43 19.15 -3.09 -9.15
N MET A 44 20.26 -2.56 -8.65
CA MET A 44 20.76 -1.25 -8.99
C MET A 44 22.25 -1.36 -9.34
N PRO A 45 22.65 -1.17 -10.60
CA PRO A 45 24.06 -1.11 -10.96
C PRO A 45 24.67 0.22 -10.49
N GLU A 46 25.93 0.19 -10.04
CA GLU A 46 26.73 1.37 -9.63
C GLU A 46 26.89 2.38 -10.78
N PRO A 47 27.27 1.97 -12.01
CA PRO A 47 27.01 2.77 -13.18
C PRO A 47 25.52 2.66 -13.53
N GLY A 48 24.71 3.57 -12.98
CA GLY A 48 23.27 3.47 -13.06
C GLY A 48 22.54 4.80 -13.25
N SER A 49 21.46 4.76 -14.02
CA SER A 49 20.43 5.79 -13.92
C SER A 49 19.78 5.75 -12.54
N ARG A 50 19.22 6.88 -12.10
CA ARG A 50 18.38 6.93 -10.90
C ARG A 50 17.38 5.77 -10.88
N VAL A 51 17.17 5.19 -9.70
CA VAL A 51 16.24 4.10 -9.48
C VAL A 51 15.14 4.59 -8.56
N GLY A 52 13.91 4.26 -8.92
CA GLY A 52 12.72 4.56 -8.13
C GLY A 52 12.22 3.31 -7.41
N ILE A 53 11.91 3.46 -6.13
CA ILE A 53 11.22 2.46 -5.31
C ILE A 53 9.81 3.01 -5.04
N PRO A 54 8.79 2.55 -5.77
CA PRO A 54 7.44 3.06 -5.62
C PRO A 54 6.82 2.63 -4.30
N VAL A 55 6.15 3.58 -3.65
CA VAL A 55 5.36 3.39 -2.44
C VAL A 55 3.90 3.72 -2.77
N LEU A 56 3.03 2.78 -2.48
CA LEU A 56 1.58 2.88 -2.67
C LEU A 56 0.90 3.12 -1.32
N VAL A 57 0.00 4.09 -1.27
CA VAL A 57 -1.01 4.24 -0.22
C VAL A 57 -2.36 3.87 -0.81
N THR A 58 -2.95 2.80 -0.30
CA THR A 58 -4.30 2.37 -0.71
C THR A 58 -5.29 2.87 0.32
N ALA A 59 -6.21 3.75 -0.11
CA ALA A 59 -7.31 4.23 0.69
C ALA A 59 -8.52 4.59 -0.17
N MET A 60 -9.67 4.80 0.47
CA MET A 60 -10.89 5.25 -0.20
C MET A 60 -10.75 6.70 -0.69
N PRO A 61 -11.38 7.08 -1.83
CA PRO A 61 -11.47 8.47 -2.24
C PRO A 61 -12.06 9.36 -1.13
N GLY A 62 -11.47 10.54 -0.93
CA GLY A 62 -11.87 11.46 0.15
C GLY A 62 -11.24 11.15 1.51
N SER A 63 -10.29 10.21 1.57
CA SER A 63 -9.45 9.99 2.76
C SER A 63 -8.60 11.23 3.08
N PRO A 64 -8.25 11.46 4.35
CA PRO A 64 -7.40 12.57 4.73
C PRO A 64 -6.00 12.42 4.13
N SER A 65 -5.31 13.54 3.92
CA SER A 65 -3.92 13.56 3.47
C SER A 65 -3.05 12.64 4.35
N ALA A 66 -2.15 11.89 3.72
CA ALA A 66 -1.24 10.99 4.40
C ALA A 66 0.22 11.40 4.17
N THR A 67 1.04 11.09 5.17
CA THR A 67 2.48 11.30 5.14
C THR A 67 3.14 9.99 5.51
N VAL A 68 4.04 9.49 4.65
CA VAL A 68 4.76 8.24 4.88
C VAL A 68 6.22 8.56 5.14
N THR A 69 6.72 8.19 6.31
CA THR A 69 8.14 8.24 6.65
C THR A 69 8.81 6.91 6.35
N PHE A 70 10.06 6.93 5.89
CA PHE A 70 10.84 5.73 5.65
C PHE A 70 12.26 5.85 6.18
N GLU A 71 12.90 4.72 6.40
CA GLU A 71 14.30 4.64 6.84
C GLU A 71 14.99 3.46 6.17
N PHE A 72 16.33 3.52 6.09
CA PHE A 72 17.13 2.37 5.70
C PHE A 72 17.41 1.52 6.93
N ASN A 73 17.12 0.23 6.86
CA ASN A 73 17.46 -0.73 7.89
C ASN A 73 18.57 -1.65 7.37
N THR A 74 19.79 -1.46 7.88
CA THR A 74 21.00 -2.18 7.45
C THR A 74 21.53 -3.14 8.51
N GLY A 75 20.82 -3.33 9.63
CA GLY A 75 21.34 -4.03 10.82
C GLY A 75 21.84 -5.46 10.56
N ASP A 76 21.22 -6.17 9.62
CA ASP A 76 21.57 -7.57 9.28
C ASP A 76 22.61 -7.68 8.16
N LEU A 77 23.01 -6.57 7.54
CA LEU A 77 23.92 -6.55 6.38
C LEU A 77 25.38 -6.36 6.77
N GLY A 78 25.66 -5.77 7.95
CA GLY A 78 27.02 -5.49 8.41
C GLY A 78 27.81 -4.67 7.37
N ASP A 79 29.04 -5.12 7.07
CA ASP A 79 29.94 -4.44 6.12
C ASP A 79 29.49 -4.53 4.65
N LYS A 80 28.45 -5.30 4.34
CA LYS A 80 27.86 -5.39 2.98
C LYS A 80 26.78 -4.34 2.73
N ALA A 81 26.42 -3.55 3.75
CA ALA A 81 25.43 -2.50 3.61
C ALA A 81 25.99 -1.35 2.78
N ALA A 82 25.26 -0.95 1.74
CA ALA A 82 25.56 0.28 1.02
C ALA A 82 25.41 1.51 1.95
N VAL A 83 26.32 2.47 1.81
CA VAL A 83 26.47 3.66 2.62
C VAL A 83 26.02 4.90 1.83
N GLU A 84 25.03 5.61 2.36
CA GLU A 84 24.57 6.89 1.80
C GLU A 84 25.71 7.93 1.79
N GLY A 85 25.96 8.53 0.63
CA GLY A 85 27.06 9.48 0.38
C GLY A 85 28.32 8.85 -0.20
N THR A 86 28.48 7.52 -0.13
CA THR A 86 29.58 6.76 -0.73
C THR A 86 29.11 5.92 -1.89
N ASP A 87 28.11 5.06 -1.68
CA ASP A 87 27.63 4.09 -2.68
C ASP A 87 26.36 4.59 -3.39
N PHE A 88 25.59 5.46 -2.74
CA PHE A 88 24.40 6.07 -3.32
C PHE A 88 24.03 7.40 -2.66
N THR A 89 23.20 8.19 -3.33
CA THR A 89 22.56 9.39 -2.78
C THR A 89 21.05 9.20 -2.73
N LEU A 90 20.44 9.47 -1.58
CA LEU A 90 18.98 9.59 -1.46
C LEU A 90 18.53 10.96 -1.96
N LEU A 91 17.61 11.00 -2.93
CA LEU A 91 17.11 12.27 -3.48
C LEU A 91 15.95 12.85 -2.66
N ASN A 92 15.21 12.03 -1.90
CA ASN A 92 14.16 12.47 -0.97
C ASN A 92 14.79 12.81 0.39
N SER A 93 15.46 13.97 0.49
CA SER A 93 16.24 14.35 1.68
C SER A 93 15.44 14.41 3.00
N SER A 94 14.13 14.63 2.95
CA SER A 94 13.25 14.63 4.12
C SER A 94 12.92 13.23 4.64
N LYS A 95 13.27 12.16 3.92
CA LYS A 95 12.84 10.77 4.21
C LYS A 95 11.32 10.64 4.40
N THR A 96 10.58 11.48 3.68
CA THR A 96 9.12 11.55 3.74
C THR A 96 8.53 11.60 2.35
N LEU A 97 7.41 10.92 2.16
CA LEU A 97 6.55 10.96 0.98
C LEU A 97 5.20 11.56 1.35
N SER A 98 4.63 12.38 0.47
CA SER A 98 3.39 13.11 0.74
C SER A 98 2.29 12.66 -0.21
N PHE A 99 1.14 12.34 0.36
CA PHE A 99 -0.06 11.92 -0.35
C PHE A 99 -1.19 12.90 0.00
N PRO A 100 -1.28 14.06 -0.69
CA PRO A 100 -2.27 15.10 -0.38
C PRO A 100 -3.71 14.59 -0.43
N ASP A 101 -4.01 13.69 -1.36
CA ASP A 101 -5.33 13.08 -1.53
C ASP A 101 -5.57 11.88 -0.58
N GLY A 102 -4.57 11.50 0.21
CA GLY A 102 -4.64 10.38 1.15
C GLY A 102 -4.49 8.99 0.53
N TYR A 103 -4.33 8.90 -0.79
CA TYR A 103 -4.11 7.66 -1.55
C TYR A 103 -3.26 7.94 -2.79
N GLY A 104 -2.78 6.87 -3.44
CA GLY A 104 -2.02 6.94 -4.69
C GLY A 104 -0.59 6.45 -4.53
N TYR A 105 0.30 6.87 -5.42
CA TYR A 105 1.70 6.46 -5.45
C TYR A 105 2.63 7.67 -5.31
N ASP A 106 3.74 7.44 -4.61
CA ASP A 106 4.91 8.32 -4.62
C ASP A 106 6.16 7.44 -4.67
N THR A 107 7.35 8.01 -4.81
CA THR A 107 8.57 7.25 -5.10
C THR A 107 9.74 7.71 -4.26
N ILE A 108 10.42 6.74 -3.64
CA ILE A 108 11.75 6.94 -3.06
C ILE A 108 12.76 6.85 -4.22
N TRP A 109 13.52 7.90 -4.43
CA TRP A 109 14.49 8.00 -5.49
C TRP A 109 15.91 7.88 -4.95
N ILE A 110 16.65 6.93 -5.52
CA ILE A 110 18.04 6.66 -5.18
C ILE A 110 18.89 6.87 -6.44
N GLN A 111 19.99 7.59 -6.29
CA GLN A 111 21.00 7.74 -7.32
C GLN A 111 22.24 6.90 -6.92
N PRO A 112 22.53 5.79 -7.61
CA PRO A 112 23.80 5.08 -7.42
C PRO A 112 24.99 5.99 -7.68
N VAL A 113 26.08 5.77 -6.94
CA VAL A 113 27.38 6.39 -7.15
C VAL A 113 28.33 5.32 -7.63
N ASP A 114 28.99 5.58 -8.76
CA ASP A 114 30.10 4.74 -9.23
C ASP A 114 31.36 5.18 -8.48
N ASN A 115 31.84 4.33 -7.58
CA ASN A 115 32.99 4.59 -6.70
C ASN A 115 34.20 3.70 -7.02
N ASP A 116 34.16 2.93 -8.12
CA ASP A 116 35.17 1.95 -8.53
C ASP A 116 35.48 0.85 -7.48
N GLU A 117 34.65 0.67 -6.44
CA GLU A 117 34.82 -0.31 -5.36
C GLU A 117 33.66 -1.32 -5.33
N PHE A 118 33.98 -2.63 -5.35
CA PHE A 118 32.96 -3.68 -5.24
C PHE A 118 33.02 -4.35 -3.86
N THR A 119 31.97 -4.15 -3.04
CA THR A 119 31.91 -4.62 -1.64
C THR A 119 31.01 -5.86 -1.41
N GLY A 120 30.23 -6.28 -2.42
CA GLY A 120 29.58 -7.61 -2.45
C GLY A 120 28.07 -7.62 -2.59
#